data_AF-C1JCK2-F1
#
_entry.id   AF-C1JCK2-F1
#
_cell.length_a   1.000
_cell.length_b   1.000
_cell.length_c   1.000
_cell.angle_alpha   90.00
_cell.angle_beta   90.00
_cell.angle_gamma   90.00
#
_symmetry.space_group_name_H-M   'P 1'
#
loop_
_entity.id
_entity.type
_entity.pdbx_description
1 polymer ?
#
loop_
_entity_poly.entity_id
_entity_poly.type
_entity_poly.pdbx_seq_one_letter_code
_entity_poly.pdbx_strand_id
1 'polypeptide(L)'
;SLFLADINQERVVNETYKKNLMSLNKFVMVKFLQDTMVNPVDSEWFGFYKAGQGKDLETLQESAIYKEDRLGLAEMDSARKLVFLASDGDHLQFTREWFNKNLLPYIR
;
A
#
# COMPACT_ATOMS: atom_id res chain seq x y z
N SER A 1 -8.53 -13.61 -8.95
CA SER A 1 -7.24 -14.08 -8.40
C SER A 1 -7.49 -15.07 -7.28
N LEU A 2 -6.62 -16.09 -7.09
CA LEU A 2 -6.70 -16.98 -5.91
C LEU A 2 -5.87 -16.45 -4.73
N PHE A 3 -4.75 -15.79 -5.01
CA PHE A 3 -3.84 -15.28 -3.99
C PHE A 3 -4.24 -13.88 -3.52
N LEU A 4 -4.28 -12.88 -4.43
CA LEU A 4 -4.58 -11.49 -4.06
C LEU A 4 -5.95 -11.34 -3.40
N ALA A 5 -6.97 -12.02 -3.92
CA ALA A 5 -8.32 -11.95 -3.35
C ALA A 5 -8.39 -12.57 -1.94
N ASP A 6 -7.50 -13.52 -1.61
CA ASP A 6 -7.39 -14.11 -0.27
C ASP A 6 -6.69 -13.14 0.68
N ILE A 7 -5.47 -12.69 0.36
CA ILE A 7 -4.71 -11.82 1.26
C ILE A 7 -5.34 -10.42 1.43
N ASN A 8 -6.12 -9.96 0.45
CA ASN A 8 -6.88 -8.71 0.53
C ASN A 8 -8.29 -8.88 1.13
N GLN A 9 -8.63 -10.09 1.65
CA GLN A 9 -9.89 -10.33 2.37
C GLN A 9 -11.13 -10.02 1.51
N GLU A 10 -11.07 -10.27 0.19
CA GLU A 10 -12.17 -9.98 -0.73
C GLU A 10 -13.34 -10.97 -0.57
N ARG A 11 -13.04 -12.20 -0.13
CA ARG A 11 -14.01 -13.30 -0.02
C ARG A 11 -14.50 -13.51 1.41
N VAL A 12 -13.56 -13.61 2.35
CA VAL A 12 -13.79 -13.90 3.77
C VAL A 12 -12.79 -13.08 4.56
N VAL A 13 -13.20 -12.52 5.70
CA VAL A 13 -12.31 -11.80 6.60
C VAL A 13 -11.58 -12.81 7.49
N ASN A 14 -10.27 -12.92 7.31
CA ASN A 14 -9.40 -13.71 8.18
C ASN A 14 -8.79 -12.83 9.29
N GLU A 15 -9.30 -12.95 10.51
CA GLU A 15 -8.84 -12.18 11.68
C GLU A 15 -7.34 -12.33 11.97
N THR A 16 -6.75 -13.48 11.63
CA THR A 16 -5.32 -13.71 11.85
C THR A 16 -4.47 -12.85 10.91
N TYR A 17 -4.90 -12.62 9.66
CA TYR A 17 -4.19 -11.74 8.73
C TYR A 17 -4.21 -10.29 9.24
N LYS A 18 -5.38 -9.80 9.65
CA LYS A 18 -5.54 -8.46 10.23
C LYS A 18 -4.64 -8.29 11.46
N LYS A 19 -4.74 -9.20 12.43
CA LYS A 19 -3.90 -9.18 13.64
C LYS A 19 -2.40 -9.17 13.32
N ASN A 20 -1.97 -10.01 12.38
CA ASN A 20 -0.56 -10.13 12.02
C ASN A 20 -0.05 -8.87 11.31
N LEU A 21 -0.82 -8.29 10.37
CA LEU A 21 -0.41 -7.07 9.69
C LEU A 21 -0.32 -5.88 10.67
N MET A 22 -1.30 -5.75 11.57
CA MET A 22 -1.29 -4.70 12.60
C MET A 22 -0.15 -4.84 13.62
N SER A 23 0.47 -6.02 13.72
CA SER A 23 1.63 -6.24 14.59
C SER A 23 2.89 -5.53 14.10
N LEU A 24 2.94 -5.10 12.84
CA LEU A 24 4.06 -4.33 12.31
C LEU A 24 4.25 -3.00 13.07
N ASN A 25 5.51 -2.61 13.25
CA ASN A 25 5.87 -1.30 13.80
C ASN A 25 5.63 -0.19 12.77
N LYS A 26 6.02 -0.45 11.53
CA LYS A 26 5.83 0.42 10.37
C LYS A 26 5.53 -0.41 9.14
N PHE A 27 4.66 0.12 8.29
CA PHE A 27 4.44 -0.40 6.95
C PHE A 27 4.74 0.73 5.96
N VAL A 28 5.93 0.68 5.36
CA VAL A 28 6.47 1.72 4.47
C VAL A 28 6.19 1.33 3.02
N MET A 29 5.46 2.18 2.31
CA MET A 29 5.11 2.01 0.91
C MET A 29 5.80 3.09 0.08
N VAL A 30 6.53 2.68 -0.96
CA VAL A 30 7.27 3.58 -1.84
C VAL A 30 6.56 3.59 -3.19
N LYS A 31 6.18 4.77 -3.68
CA LYS A 31 5.61 4.99 -5.02
C LYS A 31 6.66 5.59 -5.96
N PHE A 32 6.77 5.07 -7.17
CA PHE A 32 7.61 5.60 -8.24
C PHE A 32 6.76 6.51 -9.13
N LEU A 33 7.07 7.82 -9.14
CA LEU A 33 6.20 8.81 -9.78
C LEU A 33 6.17 8.69 -11.31
N GLN A 34 7.18 8.04 -11.91
CA GLN A 34 7.31 7.86 -13.34
C GLN A 34 7.26 6.36 -13.72
N ASP A 35 6.64 5.52 -12.89
CA ASP A 35 6.59 4.08 -13.11
C ASP A 35 5.88 3.74 -14.44
N THR A 36 6.59 3.01 -15.31
CA THR A 36 6.08 2.51 -16.59
C THR A 36 5.76 1.02 -16.59
N MET A 37 6.01 0.32 -15.47
CA MET A 37 5.88 -1.14 -15.33
C MET A 37 4.61 -1.52 -14.56
N VAL A 38 4.24 -0.76 -13.54
CA VAL A 38 3.09 -1.02 -12.67
C VAL A 38 1.87 -0.23 -13.16
N ASN A 39 0.76 -0.93 -13.40
CA ASN A 39 -0.49 -0.29 -13.83
C ASN A 39 -1.69 -0.79 -13.00
N PRO A 40 -2.37 0.07 -12.22
CA PRO A 40 -2.07 1.49 -12.01
C PRO A 40 -0.93 1.68 -11.00
N VAL A 41 -0.12 2.73 -11.19
CA VAL A 41 0.96 3.12 -10.26
C VAL A 41 0.44 3.29 -8.83
N ASP A 42 -0.82 3.68 -8.66
CA ASP A 42 -1.49 3.82 -7.37
C ASP A 42 -1.55 2.52 -6.55
N SER A 43 -1.41 1.35 -7.18
CA SER A 43 -1.30 0.07 -6.46
C SER A 43 -0.09 -0.03 -5.55
N GLU A 44 0.98 0.74 -5.80
CA GLU A 44 2.15 0.83 -4.92
C GLU A 44 1.82 1.46 -3.56
N TRP A 45 0.74 2.24 -3.50
CA TRP A 45 0.19 2.84 -2.28
C TRP A 45 -1.18 2.26 -1.92
N PHE A 46 -1.44 1.00 -2.30
CA PHE A 46 -2.70 0.30 -2.02
C PHE A 46 -3.96 0.92 -2.66
N GLY A 47 -3.80 1.89 -3.57
CA GLY A 47 -4.89 2.39 -4.42
C GLY A 47 -5.16 1.46 -5.60
N PHE A 48 -6.30 1.62 -6.26
CA PHE A 48 -6.62 0.83 -7.45
C PHE A 48 -7.64 1.54 -8.35
N TYR A 49 -8.06 0.90 -9.44
CA TYR A 49 -9.21 1.36 -10.22
C TYR A 49 -10.51 1.19 -9.42
N LYS A 50 -11.42 2.16 -9.54
CA LYS A 50 -12.79 2.02 -9.03
C LYS A 50 -13.49 0.82 -9.68
N ALA A 51 -14.28 0.10 -8.90
CA ALA A 51 -14.97 -1.11 -9.34
C ALA A 51 -15.84 -0.89 -10.61
N GLY A 52 -15.81 -1.88 -11.51
CA GLY A 52 -16.64 -1.89 -12.72
C GLY A 52 -16.05 -1.14 -13.93
N GLN A 53 -14.87 -0.55 -13.82
CA GLN A 53 -14.20 0.18 -14.89
C GLN A 53 -12.67 0.18 -14.73
N GLY A 54 -11.92 0.71 -15.71
CA GLY A 54 -10.44 0.65 -15.76
C GLY A 54 -9.76 1.99 -16.07
N LYS A 55 -10.36 3.10 -15.65
CA LYS A 55 -9.92 4.47 -15.93
C LYS A 55 -9.78 5.30 -14.65
N ASP A 56 -10.87 5.44 -13.89
CA ASP A 56 -10.89 6.23 -12.67
C ASP A 56 -10.24 5.46 -11.51
N LEU A 57 -9.41 6.15 -10.74
CA LEU A 57 -8.70 5.57 -9.60
C LEU A 57 -9.39 5.91 -8.29
N GLU A 58 -9.18 5.07 -7.30
CA GLU A 58 -9.47 5.29 -5.89
C GLU A 58 -8.21 5.06 -5.05
N THR A 59 -8.03 5.91 -4.05
CA THR A 59 -6.99 5.79 -3.06
C THR A 59 -7.30 4.67 -2.07
N LEU A 60 -6.29 4.25 -1.28
CA LEU A 60 -6.50 3.33 -0.16
C LEU A 60 -7.66 3.80 0.73
N GLN A 61 -7.69 5.07 1.13
CA GLN A 61 -8.69 5.63 2.05
C GLN A 61 -10.11 5.63 1.47
N GLU A 62 -10.25 5.64 0.14
CA GLU A 62 -11.54 5.58 -0.55
C GLU A 62 -12.06 4.14 -0.71
N SER A 63 -11.18 3.14 -0.64
CA SER A 63 -11.49 1.73 -0.89
C SER A 63 -12.29 1.07 0.24
N ALA A 64 -12.98 -0.03 -0.09
CA ALA A 64 -13.72 -0.83 0.90
C ALA A 64 -12.79 -1.51 1.92
N ILE A 65 -11.60 -1.96 1.50
CA ILE A 65 -10.64 -2.64 2.39
C ILE A 65 -10.19 -1.74 3.56
N TYR A 66 -10.13 -0.42 3.33
CA TYR A 66 -9.83 0.58 4.36
C TYR A 66 -11.08 0.99 5.15
N LYS A 67 -12.18 1.34 4.47
CA LYS A 67 -13.41 1.82 5.12
C LYS A 67 -14.04 0.80 6.07
N GLU A 68 -13.97 -0.48 5.70
CA GLU A 68 -14.44 -1.59 6.54
C GLU A 68 -13.32 -2.18 7.41
N ASP A 69 -12.10 -1.63 7.30
CA ASP A 69 -10.91 -2.00 8.05
C ASP A 69 -10.61 -3.52 8.06
N ARG A 70 -10.79 -4.18 6.90
CA ARG A 70 -10.70 -5.65 6.78
C ARG A 70 -9.31 -6.20 7.09
N LEU A 71 -8.27 -5.40 6.86
CA LEU A 71 -6.87 -5.73 7.14
C LEU A 71 -6.28 -4.94 8.32
N GLY A 72 -7.03 -4.04 8.96
CA GLY A 72 -6.47 -3.16 9.99
C GLY A 72 -5.72 -1.94 9.45
N LEU A 73 -5.86 -1.63 8.16
CA LEU A 73 -5.15 -0.52 7.51
C LEU A 73 -5.61 0.84 8.05
N ALA A 74 -6.89 1.02 8.39
CA ALA A 74 -7.38 2.27 8.94
C ALA A 74 -6.91 2.49 10.38
N GLU A 75 -6.84 1.41 11.16
CA GLU A 75 -6.25 1.46 12.51
C GLU A 75 -4.75 1.76 12.44
N MET A 76 -4.02 1.10 11.54
CA MET A 76 -2.60 1.35 11.31
C MET A 76 -2.32 2.78 10.85
N ASP A 77 -3.14 3.34 9.96
CA ASP A 77 -3.01 4.72 9.49
C ASP A 77 -3.23 5.71 10.65
N SER A 78 -4.29 5.51 11.43
CA SER A 78 -4.61 6.30 12.62
C SER A 78 -3.49 6.24 13.67
N ALA A 79 -2.83 5.08 13.81
CA ALA A 79 -1.67 4.88 14.67
C ALA A 79 -0.35 5.39 14.05
N ARG A 80 -0.38 6.03 12.87
CA ARG A 80 0.78 6.50 12.10
C ARG A 80 1.78 5.40 11.80
N LYS A 81 1.31 4.17 11.57
CA LYS A 81 2.13 3.01 11.18
C LYS A 81 2.32 2.94 9.67
N LEU A 82 1.35 3.40 8.88
CA LEU A 82 1.50 3.53 7.44
C LEU A 82 2.39 4.72 7.10
N VAL A 83 3.35 4.51 6.19
CA VAL A 83 4.26 5.55 5.71
C VAL A 83 4.24 5.52 4.19
N PHE A 84 3.91 6.64 3.58
CA PHE A 84 3.86 6.81 2.13
C PHE A 84 5.05 7.67 1.69
N LEU A 85 5.97 7.07 0.94
CA LEU A 85 7.13 7.74 0.35
C LEU A 85 7.00 7.73 -1.17
N ALA A 86 7.54 8.75 -1.82
CA ALA A 86 7.60 8.82 -3.28
C ALA A 86 9.03 9.08 -3.76
N SER A 87 9.43 8.40 -4.83
CA SER A 87 10.67 8.65 -5.56
C SER A 87 10.34 9.20 -6.94
N ASP A 88 11.09 10.21 -7.37
CA ASP A 88 11.00 10.77 -8.71
C ASP A 88 11.87 9.94 -9.66
N GLY A 89 11.31 8.83 -10.15
CA GLY A 89 11.97 7.86 -11.01
C GLY A 89 10.99 6.81 -11.51
N ASP A 90 11.44 6.02 -12.48
CA ASP A 90 10.72 4.83 -12.99
C ASP A 90 10.84 3.65 -11.98
N HIS A 91 10.27 2.51 -12.32
CA HIS A 91 10.17 1.34 -11.47
C HIS A 91 11.51 0.96 -10.81
N LEU A 92 11.53 0.95 -9.48
CA LEU A 92 12.71 0.65 -8.65
C LEU A 92 13.90 1.62 -8.82
N GLN A 93 13.69 2.77 -9.47
CA GLN A 93 14.73 3.79 -9.63
C GLN A 93 14.66 4.83 -8.51
N PHE A 94 15.69 4.83 -7.67
CA PHE A 94 15.96 5.87 -6.68
C PHE A 94 17.47 5.99 -6.48
N THR A 95 17.94 7.18 -6.09
CA THR A 95 19.36 7.38 -5.81
C THR A 95 19.75 6.85 -4.43
N ARG A 96 21.05 6.62 -4.20
CA ARG A 96 21.55 6.25 -2.87
C ARG A 96 21.28 7.34 -1.84
N GLU A 97 21.34 8.61 -2.24
CA GLU A 97 21.01 9.76 -1.38
C GLU A 97 19.54 9.70 -0.95
N TRP A 98 18.62 9.42 -1.89
CA TRP A 98 17.20 9.27 -1.57
C TRP A 98 16.97 8.07 -0.63
N PHE A 99 17.60 6.93 -0.88
CA PHE A 99 17.52 5.75 -0.01
C PHE A 99 18.00 6.05 1.41
N ASN A 100 19.19 6.65 1.54
CA ASN A 100 19.78 6.99 2.83
C ASN A 100 18.94 8.00 3.61
N LYS A 101 18.29 8.93 2.91
CA LYS A 101 17.43 9.94 3.53
C LYS A 101 16.08 9.38 3.97
N ASN A 102 15.44 8.55 3.14
CA ASN A 102 14.03 8.19 3.31
C ASN A 102 13.78 6.76 3.81
N LEU A 103 14.63 5.79 3.49
CA LEU A 103 14.44 4.38 3.87
C LEU A 103 15.35 3.93 5.00
N LEU A 104 16.60 4.38 5.01
CA LEU A 104 17.57 4.02 6.04
C LEU A 104 17.10 4.26 7.49
N PRO A 105 16.28 5.29 7.82
CA PRO A 105 15.73 5.46 9.16
C PRO A 105 14.79 4.34 9.65
N TYR A 106 14.26 3.50 8.76
CA TYR A 106 13.33 2.41 9.11
C TYR A 106 13.98 1.03 9.23
N ILE A 107 15.26 0.92 8.84
CA ILE A 107 16.00 -0.36 8.79
C ILE A 107 17.22 -0.36 9.73
N ARG A 108 17.39 0.69 10.53
CA ARG A 108 18.44 0.80 11.55
C ARG A 108 17.89 0.53 12.94
#